data_AF-F4RH65-F1
#
_entry.id   AF-F4RH65-F1
#
_cell.length_a   1.000
_cell.length_b   1.000
_cell.length_c   1.000
_cell.angle_alpha   90.00
_cell.angle_beta   90.00
_cell.angle_gamma   90.00
#
_symmetry.space_group_name_H-M   'P 1'
#
loop_
_entity.id
_entity.type
_entity.pdbx_description
1 polymer ?
#
loop_
_entity_poly.entity_id
_entity_poly.type
_entity_poly.pdbx_seq_one_letter_code
_entity_poly.pdbx_strand_id
1 'polypeptide(L)'
;MQELTKEVVRNPKAGPLVLKVGQAGAGQTITLPVVEIHPVFGSGGRLAYLRQKVLVEKGLMPKKESRGGGDRFVLDLIHWARSLLRTNMHITFQSEWMAEQLLLWDPSGHAYSGGLLSDVTYRFFRNGYLLSTSMYSNVMHCWIPIQLTWMWGLDITHYQAHFTTLIQQIKSAKLTFHEQELLVQQVVDFSSAQKKGFMAAYMDVFNKLDPSKALSKLKGCHEHYRQSITQIKKNCNVVNTSHLDGARFT
;
A
#
# COMPACT_ATOMS: atom_id res chain seq x y z
N MET A 1 29.88 -1.24 -14.64
CA MET A 1 29.26 -2.46 -14.08
C MET A 1 30.05 -3.73 -14.38
N GLN A 2 30.57 -3.93 -15.59
CA GLN A 2 31.41 -5.10 -15.91
C GLN A 2 32.69 -5.16 -15.04
N GLU A 3 33.39 -4.04 -14.84
CA GLU A 3 34.58 -3.96 -13.98
C GLU A 3 34.27 -4.28 -12.52
N LEU A 4 33.19 -3.71 -11.95
CA LEU A 4 32.72 -4.09 -10.60
C LEU A 4 32.43 -5.58 -10.50
N THR A 5 31.88 -6.18 -11.56
CA THR A 5 31.55 -7.61 -11.59
C THR A 5 32.82 -8.45 -11.52
N LYS A 6 33.87 -8.09 -12.28
CA LYS A 6 35.17 -8.75 -12.24
C LYS A 6 35.77 -8.70 -10.83
N GLU A 7 35.73 -7.52 -10.20
CA GLU A 7 36.27 -7.34 -8.84
C GLU A 7 35.54 -8.14 -7.77
N VAL A 8 34.20 -8.13 -7.81
CA VAL A 8 33.38 -8.91 -6.87
C VAL A 8 33.56 -10.42 -7.09
N VAL A 9 33.74 -10.89 -8.32
CA VAL A 9 34.02 -12.31 -8.62
C VAL A 9 35.44 -12.71 -8.22
N ARG A 10 36.41 -11.80 -8.34
CA ARG A 10 37.80 -12.03 -7.92
C ARG A 10 37.92 -12.23 -6.40
N ASN A 11 37.18 -11.45 -5.62
CA ASN A 11 37.14 -11.59 -4.16
C ASN A 11 35.69 -11.60 -3.63
N PRO A 12 34.98 -12.73 -3.76
CA PRO A 12 33.56 -12.81 -3.42
C PRO A 12 33.30 -12.71 -1.91
N LYS A 13 34.32 -12.89 -1.07
CA LYS A 13 34.22 -12.76 0.39
C LYS A 13 34.45 -11.33 0.87
N ALA A 14 35.03 -10.44 0.06
CA ALA A 14 35.24 -9.04 0.43
C ALA A 14 33.91 -8.34 0.73
N GLY A 15 33.79 -7.71 1.89
CA GLY A 15 32.61 -6.92 2.25
C GLY A 15 32.57 -5.57 1.50
N PRO A 16 31.42 -4.87 1.52
CA PRO A 16 31.27 -3.58 0.83
C PRO A 16 32.30 -2.53 1.26
N LEU A 17 32.65 -2.50 2.55
CA LEU A 17 33.67 -1.60 3.08
C LEU A 17 35.07 -1.92 2.53
N VAL A 18 35.41 -3.21 2.44
CA VAL A 18 36.70 -3.68 1.90
C VAL A 18 36.81 -3.34 0.42
N LEU A 19 35.74 -3.54 -0.36
CA LEU A 19 35.71 -3.13 -1.78
C LEU A 19 35.83 -1.61 -1.93
N LYS A 20 35.19 -0.84 -1.05
CA LYS A 20 35.19 0.63 -1.09
C LYS A 20 36.56 1.24 -0.78
N VAL A 21 37.31 0.67 0.16
CA VAL A 21 38.58 1.23 0.66
C VAL A 21 39.79 0.54 0.04
N GLY A 22 39.59 -0.61 -0.60
CA GLY A 22 40.68 -1.48 -1.04
C GLY A 22 41.22 -2.34 0.10
N GLN A 23 42.11 -3.27 -0.24
CA GLN A 23 42.71 -4.19 0.73
C GLN A 23 44.23 -4.22 0.52
N ALA A 24 44.98 -3.97 1.60
CA ALA A 24 46.43 -4.12 1.67
C ALA A 24 46.76 -5.12 2.79
N GLY A 25 46.61 -6.41 2.49
CA GLY A 25 47.06 -7.48 3.39
C GLY A 25 48.54 -7.78 3.16
N ALA A 26 49.30 -8.06 4.22
CA ALA A 26 50.69 -8.49 4.11
C ALA A 26 50.80 -9.70 3.17
N GLY A 27 51.52 -9.54 2.05
CA GLY A 27 51.75 -10.60 1.06
C GLY A 27 50.64 -10.80 0.01
N GLN A 28 49.61 -9.95 -0.05
CA GLN A 28 48.55 -10.02 -1.08
C GLN A 28 48.63 -8.85 -2.06
N THR A 29 48.21 -9.08 -3.31
CA THR A 29 48.12 -8.07 -4.37
C THR A 29 47.22 -6.92 -3.92
N ILE A 30 47.71 -5.68 -4.01
CA ILE A 30 46.95 -4.48 -3.65
C ILE A 30 45.68 -4.45 -4.50
N THR A 31 44.53 -4.57 -3.85
CA THR A 31 43.24 -4.42 -4.53
C THR A 31 42.86 -2.96 -4.51
N LEU A 32 42.84 -2.32 -5.68
CA LEU A 32 42.43 -0.93 -5.81
C LEU A 32 40.96 -0.75 -5.37
N PRO A 33 40.63 0.38 -4.71
CA PRO A 33 39.27 0.66 -4.29
C PRO A 33 38.33 0.73 -5.49
N VAL A 34 37.14 0.11 -5.41
CA VAL A 34 36.18 0.17 -6.52
C VAL A 34 35.67 1.59 -6.79
N VAL A 35 35.88 2.53 -5.87
CA VAL A 35 35.54 3.95 -6.04
C VAL A 35 36.33 4.56 -7.21
N GLU A 36 37.53 4.05 -7.51
CA GLU A 36 38.32 4.47 -8.68
C GLU A 36 37.69 4.03 -10.00
N ILE A 37 36.90 2.94 -10.00
CA ILE A 37 36.15 2.49 -11.17
C ILE A 37 35.00 3.46 -11.46
N HIS A 38 34.29 3.92 -10.43
CA HIS A 38 33.25 4.94 -10.55
C HIS A 38 32.90 5.56 -9.18
N PRO A 39 32.74 6.90 -9.10
CA PRO A 39 32.33 7.60 -7.87
C PRO A 39 31.05 7.07 -7.19
N VAL A 40 30.12 6.46 -7.95
CA VAL A 40 28.85 5.92 -7.46
C VAL A 40 29.07 4.76 -6.46
N PHE A 41 30.22 4.10 -6.51
CA PHE A 41 30.58 3.03 -5.58
C PHE A 41 31.09 3.54 -4.23
N GLY A 42 31.21 4.86 -4.04
CA GLY A 42 31.48 5.47 -2.73
C GLY A 42 30.34 5.31 -1.72
N SER A 43 29.10 5.05 -2.19
CA SER A 43 27.95 4.77 -1.31
C SER A 43 27.98 3.33 -0.83
N GLY A 44 28.21 3.12 0.48
CA GLY A 44 28.30 1.78 1.07
C GLY A 44 27.04 0.95 0.90
N GLY A 45 25.86 1.56 1.06
CA GLY A 45 24.57 0.88 0.86
C GLY A 45 24.34 0.46 -0.59
N ARG A 46 24.64 1.35 -1.54
CA ARG A 46 24.51 1.05 -2.97
C ARG A 46 25.51 -0.02 -3.42
N LEU A 47 26.74 0.06 -2.94
CA LEU A 47 27.78 -0.94 -3.22
C LEU A 47 27.41 -2.31 -2.63
N ALA A 48 26.85 -2.34 -1.42
CA ALA A 48 26.36 -3.58 -0.81
C ALA A 48 25.27 -4.24 -1.66
N TYR A 49 24.28 -3.46 -2.13
CA TYR A 49 23.22 -3.94 -3.01
C TYR A 49 23.77 -4.48 -4.34
N LEU A 50 24.64 -3.73 -5.03
CA LEU A 50 25.20 -4.14 -6.31
C LEU A 50 26.09 -5.38 -6.18
N ARG A 51 26.91 -5.46 -5.12
CA ARG A 51 27.70 -6.66 -4.80
C ARG A 51 26.80 -7.88 -4.62
N GLN A 52 25.73 -7.77 -3.83
CA GLN A 52 24.79 -8.86 -3.63
C GLN A 52 24.16 -9.31 -4.95
N LYS A 53 23.75 -8.37 -5.81
CA LYS A 53 23.18 -8.67 -7.12
C LYS A 53 24.16 -9.46 -7.99
N VAL A 54 25.43 -9.02 -8.08
CA VAL A 54 26.48 -9.72 -8.82
C VAL A 54 26.71 -11.14 -8.30
N LEU A 55 26.84 -11.32 -6.97
CA LEU A 55 27.08 -12.62 -6.37
C LEU A 55 25.94 -13.60 -6.64
N VAL A 56 24.69 -13.12 -6.65
CA VAL A 56 23.51 -13.92 -7.00
C VAL A 56 23.49 -14.28 -8.48
N GLU A 57 23.71 -13.32 -9.38
CA GLU A 57 23.74 -13.55 -10.83
C GLU A 57 24.85 -14.52 -11.25
N LYS A 58 25.98 -14.54 -10.53
CA LYS A 58 27.10 -15.46 -10.78
C LYS A 58 27.01 -16.79 -10.04
N GLY A 59 25.92 -17.05 -9.31
CA GLY A 59 25.74 -18.29 -8.56
C GLY A 59 26.70 -18.46 -7.38
N LEU A 60 27.42 -17.41 -6.99
CA LEU A 60 28.37 -17.40 -5.87
C LEU A 60 27.69 -17.19 -4.52
N MET A 61 26.44 -16.75 -4.53
CA MET A 61 25.58 -16.64 -3.36
C MET A 61 24.17 -17.08 -3.76
N PRO A 62 23.50 -17.95 -2.97
CA PRO A 62 22.11 -18.25 -3.25
C PRO A 62 21.31 -16.95 -3.21
N LYS A 63 20.33 -16.80 -4.10
CA LYS A 63 19.34 -15.73 -3.98
C LYS A 63 18.67 -15.93 -2.64
N LYS A 64 19.04 -15.11 -1.66
CA LYS A 64 18.38 -15.12 -0.36
C LYS A 64 16.95 -14.69 -0.65
N GLU A 65 16.02 -15.64 -0.74
CA GLU A 65 14.64 -15.31 -0.44
C GLU A 65 14.70 -14.66 0.93
N SER A 66 14.17 -13.44 1.04
CA SER A 66 13.93 -12.91 2.37
C SER A 66 13.11 -14.00 3.07
N ARG A 67 13.58 -14.48 4.23
CA ARG A 67 12.91 -15.54 5.00
C ARG A 67 11.58 -14.99 5.56
N GLY A 68 10.65 -14.60 4.69
CA GLY A 68 9.44 -13.84 5.00
C GLY A 68 9.53 -12.32 4.82
N GLY A 69 10.71 -11.70 4.63
CA GLY A 69 10.81 -10.25 4.41
C GLY A 69 10.02 -9.41 5.42
N GLY A 70 9.49 -8.25 5.00
CA GLY A 70 8.65 -7.37 5.83
C GLY A 70 7.38 -8.04 6.37
N ASP A 71 6.94 -9.15 5.77
CA ASP A 71 5.76 -9.89 6.22
C ASP A 71 6.03 -10.79 7.42
N ARG A 72 7.29 -11.15 7.69
CA ARG A 72 7.61 -12.17 8.71
C ARG A 72 7.04 -11.81 10.07
N PHE A 73 7.18 -10.54 10.47
CA PHE A 73 6.60 -10.03 11.71
C PHE A 73 5.08 -10.23 11.76
N VAL A 74 4.40 -9.89 10.67
CA VAL A 74 2.94 -10.02 10.56
C VAL A 74 2.53 -11.49 10.61
N LEU A 75 3.26 -12.37 9.92
CA LEU A 75 3.04 -13.82 9.93
C LEU A 75 3.29 -14.45 11.29
N ASP A 76 4.34 -14.02 12.00
CA ASP A 76 4.65 -14.51 13.35
C ASP A 76 3.55 -14.07 14.34
N LEU A 77 3.09 -12.82 14.25
CA LEU A 77 1.95 -12.33 15.03
C LEU A 77 0.66 -13.09 14.72
N ILE A 78 0.42 -13.39 13.44
CA ILE A 78 -0.72 -14.21 12.99
C ILE A 78 -0.67 -15.61 13.56
N HIS A 79 0.51 -16.23 13.54
CA HIS A 79 0.69 -17.59 14.04
C HIS A 79 0.39 -17.64 15.54
N TRP A 80 0.88 -16.65 16.29
CA TRP A 80 0.52 -16.48 17.69
C TRP A 80 -0.99 -16.24 17.87
N ALA A 81 -1.58 -15.30 17.13
CA ALA A 81 -2.99 -14.94 17.26
C ALA A 81 -3.93 -16.09 16.89
N ARG A 82 -3.59 -16.94 15.91
CA ARG A 82 -4.39 -18.13 15.53
C ARG A 82 -4.54 -19.15 16.65
N SER A 83 -3.61 -19.17 17.60
CA SER A 83 -3.75 -20.01 18.80
C SER A 83 -4.86 -19.50 19.74
N LEU A 84 -5.32 -18.25 19.57
CA LEU A 84 -6.28 -17.55 20.43
C LEU A 84 -7.58 -17.14 19.71
N LEU A 85 -7.53 -16.79 18.42
CA LEU A 85 -8.62 -16.19 17.65
C LEU A 85 -8.77 -16.87 16.28
N ARG A 86 -10.01 -17.17 15.89
CA ARG A 86 -10.34 -17.79 14.60
C ARG A 86 -11.22 -16.81 13.82
N THR A 87 -10.68 -16.32 12.69
CA THR A 87 -11.31 -15.52 11.61
C THR A 87 -11.16 -13.98 11.68
N ASN A 88 -11.10 -13.34 10.48
CA ASN A 88 -10.96 -11.91 10.21
C ASN A 88 -9.70 -11.20 10.76
N MET A 89 -8.51 -11.64 10.35
CA MET A 89 -7.25 -11.07 10.82
C MET A 89 -6.88 -9.79 10.07
N HIS A 90 -6.75 -8.70 10.81
CA HIS A 90 -6.31 -7.40 10.32
C HIS A 90 -5.47 -6.68 11.37
N ILE A 91 -4.58 -5.81 10.92
CA ILE A 91 -3.76 -4.95 11.78
C ILE A 91 -3.90 -3.53 11.24
N THR A 92 -4.52 -2.66 12.03
CA THR A 92 -4.64 -1.24 11.69
C THR A 92 -3.52 -0.44 12.36
N PHE A 93 -2.90 0.42 11.58
CA PHE A 93 -1.87 1.35 11.98
C PHE A 93 -2.29 2.78 11.63
N GLN A 94 -2.12 3.67 12.60
CA GLN A 94 -2.28 5.10 12.43
C GLN A 94 -1.33 5.77 13.42
N SER A 95 -0.49 6.69 12.94
CA SER A 95 0.32 7.52 13.84
C SER A 95 -0.53 8.65 14.42
N GLU A 96 -0.07 9.25 15.51
CA GLU A 96 -0.69 10.43 16.10
C GLU A 96 -0.89 11.54 15.07
N TRP A 97 0.16 11.84 14.30
CA TRP A 97 0.09 12.82 13.21
C TRP A 97 -1.01 12.49 12.19
N MET A 98 -1.16 11.22 11.78
CA MET A 98 -2.24 10.82 10.85
C MET A 98 -3.63 11.05 11.44
N ALA A 99 -3.82 10.76 12.73
CA ALA A 99 -5.07 10.98 13.43
C ALA A 99 -5.39 12.48 13.56
N GLU A 100 -4.38 13.31 13.82
CA GLU A 100 -4.51 14.77 13.86
C GLU A 100 -4.95 15.31 12.50
N GLN A 101 -4.33 14.85 11.39
CA GLN A 101 -4.70 15.31 10.05
C GLN A 101 -6.19 15.12 9.74
N LEU A 102 -6.76 13.98 10.18
CA LEU A 102 -8.19 13.69 9.99
C LEU A 102 -9.11 14.71 10.68
N LEU A 103 -8.65 15.33 11.77
CA LEU A 103 -9.43 16.26 12.59
C LEU A 103 -8.99 17.72 12.43
N LEU A 104 -8.05 18.00 11.51
CA LEU A 104 -7.65 19.36 11.21
C LEU A 104 -8.78 20.12 10.53
N TRP A 105 -9.02 21.31 11.06
CA TRP A 105 -9.93 22.28 10.48
C TRP A 105 -9.21 23.03 9.37
N ASP A 106 -9.93 23.38 8.32
CA ASP A 106 -9.38 24.28 7.32
C ASP A 106 -9.16 25.69 7.90
N PRO A 107 -8.38 26.56 7.22
CA PRO A 107 -8.15 27.93 7.69
C PRO A 107 -9.41 28.78 7.85
N SER A 108 -10.54 28.35 7.26
CA SER A 108 -11.84 28.99 7.39
C SER A 108 -12.69 28.42 8.52
N GLY A 109 -12.16 27.47 9.30
CA GLY A 109 -12.85 26.88 10.44
C GLY A 109 -13.91 25.85 10.05
N HIS A 110 -13.81 25.21 8.88
CA HIS A 110 -14.69 24.12 8.48
C HIS A 110 -13.98 22.76 8.55
N ALA A 111 -14.76 21.71 8.84
CA ALA A 111 -14.28 20.33 8.75
C ALA A 111 -13.95 19.96 7.30
N TYR A 112 -12.99 19.04 7.14
CA TYR A 112 -12.59 18.54 5.82
C TYR A 112 -13.77 17.95 5.03
N SER A 113 -13.94 18.40 3.78
CA SER A 113 -15.05 18.04 2.90
C SER A 113 -14.62 17.40 1.57
N GLY A 114 -13.31 17.20 1.37
CA GLY A 114 -12.76 16.65 0.12
C GLY A 114 -13.02 15.16 -0.11
N GLY A 115 -13.55 14.46 0.90
CA GLY A 115 -13.77 13.02 0.88
C GLY A 115 -12.48 12.23 1.08
N LEU A 116 -12.60 11.06 1.70
CA LEU A 116 -11.50 10.15 1.96
C LEU A 116 -11.38 9.14 0.81
N LEU A 117 -10.16 8.77 0.44
CA LEU A 117 -9.88 7.81 -0.64
C LEU A 117 -9.34 6.51 -0.05
N SER A 118 -10.06 5.41 -0.25
CA SER A 118 -9.69 4.08 0.25
C SER A 118 -9.34 3.11 -0.89
N ASP A 119 -8.06 2.74 -1.00
CA ASP A 119 -7.52 1.89 -2.08
C ASP A 119 -6.72 0.70 -1.54
N VAL A 120 -6.79 -0.44 -2.24
CA VAL A 120 -6.08 -1.67 -1.90
C VAL A 120 -4.80 -1.82 -2.72
N THR A 121 -3.67 -1.89 -2.04
CA THR A 121 -2.39 -2.27 -2.64
C THR A 121 -2.14 -3.78 -2.53
N TYR A 122 -2.13 -4.45 -3.68
CA TYR A 122 -1.98 -5.91 -3.79
C TYR A 122 -0.53 -6.42 -3.77
N ARG A 123 0.45 -5.53 -3.99
CA ARG A 123 1.85 -5.93 -4.25
C ARG A 123 2.82 -5.58 -3.12
N PHE A 124 2.33 -4.96 -2.05
CA PHE A 124 3.19 -4.50 -0.96
C PHE A 124 3.67 -5.67 -0.09
N PHE A 125 2.74 -6.53 0.33
CA PHE A 125 3.02 -7.73 1.10
C PHE A 125 2.99 -8.96 0.19
N ARG A 126 3.82 -9.97 0.51
CA ARG A 126 3.74 -11.31 -0.11
C ARG A 126 2.48 -12.04 0.37
N ASN A 127 2.03 -11.78 1.60
CA ASN A 127 0.88 -12.39 2.24
C ASN A 127 -0.06 -11.32 2.79
N GLY A 128 -1.31 -11.33 2.33
CA GLY A 128 -2.31 -10.33 2.67
C GLY A 128 -2.22 -9.08 1.80
N TYR A 129 -2.99 -8.09 2.19
CA TYR A 129 -3.25 -6.88 1.41
C TYR A 129 -3.11 -5.64 2.29
N LEU A 130 -2.66 -4.54 1.71
CA LEU A 130 -2.64 -3.24 2.38
C LEU A 130 -3.82 -2.41 1.89
N LEU A 131 -4.73 -2.05 2.77
CA LEU A 131 -5.76 -1.05 2.52
C LEU A 131 -5.33 0.28 3.14
N SER A 132 -5.24 1.32 2.32
CA SER A 132 -4.93 2.67 2.76
C SER A 132 -6.14 3.57 2.58
N THR A 133 -6.54 4.26 3.65
CA THR A 133 -7.36 5.47 3.54
C THR A 133 -6.44 6.68 3.51
N SER A 134 -6.63 7.54 2.53
CA SER A 134 -5.88 8.79 2.35
C SER A 134 -6.82 10.00 2.31
N MET A 135 -6.30 11.16 2.70
CA MET A 135 -6.96 12.46 2.52
C MET A 135 -6.06 13.38 1.71
N TYR A 136 -6.63 14.35 1.02
CA TYR A 136 -5.84 15.36 0.31
C TYR A 136 -5.40 16.47 1.27
N SER A 137 -4.10 16.71 1.38
CA SER A 137 -3.53 17.81 2.17
C SER A 137 -3.37 19.05 1.29
N ASN A 138 -4.08 20.13 1.64
CA ASN A 138 -3.90 21.42 0.97
C ASN A 138 -2.54 22.08 1.29
N VAL A 139 -1.93 21.73 2.41
CA VAL A 139 -0.62 22.27 2.83
C VAL A 139 0.51 21.61 2.03
N MET A 140 0.47 20.30 1.87
CA MET A 140 1.49 19.55 1.12
C MET A 140 1.17 19.38 -0.37
N HIS A 141 -0.03 19.79 -0.79
CA HIS A 141 -0.54 19.62 -2.15
C HIS A 141 -0.45 18.16 -2.65
N CYS A 142 -0.72 17.20 -1.77
CA CYS A 142 -0.64 15.77 -2.10
C CYS A 142 -1.61 14.94 -1.25
N TRP A 143 -1.86 13.70 -1.71
CA TRP A 143 -2.60 12.71 -0.92
C TRP A 143 -1.70 12.15 0.18
N ILE A 144 -2.21 12.18 1.40
CA ILE A 144 -1.51 11.69 2.58
C ILE A 144 -2.28 10.52 3.21
N PRO A 145 -1.59 9.47 3.67
CA PRO A 145 -2.25 8.37 4.37
C PRO A 145 -2.73 8.85 5.74
N ILE A 146 -3.95 8.47 6.11
CA ILE A 146 -4.52 8.73 7.44
C ILE A 146 -4.88 7.45 8.20
N GLN A 147 -4.99 6.32 7.51
CA GLN A 147 -5.14 5.01 8.14
C GLN A 147 -4.62 3.94 7.20
N LEU A 148 -3.81 3.03 7.74
CA LEU A 148 -3.29 1.87 7.02
C LEU A 148 -3.77 0.61 7.72
N THR A 149 -4.33 -0.34 6.98
CA THR A 149 -4.69 -1.64 7.53
C THR A 149 -4.13 -2.74 6.68
N TRP A 150 -3.31 -3.59 7.28
CA TRP A 150 -2.98 -4.88 6.71
C TRP A 150 -4.16 -5.83 6.95
N MET A 151 -4.58 -6.56 5.91
CA MET A 151 -5.71 -7.51 5.96
C MET A 151 -5.30 -8.85 5.37
N TRP A 152 -5.72 -9.95 6.00
CA TRP A 152 -5.46 -11.29 5.46
C TRP A 152 -6.26 -11.59 4.19
N GLY A 153 -7.49 -11.06 4.10
CA GLY A 153 -8.41 -11.26 2.98
C GLY A 153 -9.08 -9.97 2.51
N LEU A 154 -9.86 -10.10 1.44
CA LEU A 154 -10.62 -9.01 0.80
C LEU A 154 -12.13 -9.29 0.80
N ASP A 155 -12.63 -9.98 1.82
CA ASP A 155 -14.07 -10.15 2.02
C ASP A 155 -14.68 -8.94 2.77
N ILE A 156 -16.00 -8.94 2.87
CA ILE A 156 -16.78 -7.87 3.49
C ILE A 156 -16.31 -7.60 4.93
N THR A 157 -15.95 -8.64 5.69
CA THR A 157 -15.60 -8.53 7.11
C THR A 157 -14.26 -7.84 7.32
N HIS A 158 -13.29 -8.08 6.43
CA HIS A 158 -11.99 -7.41 6.47
C HIS A 158 -12.13 -5.92 6.16
N TYR A 159 -12.90 -5.58 5.11
CA TYR A 159 -13.18 -4.19 4.79
C TYR A 159 -13.97 -3.49 5.89
N GLN A 160 -14.99 -4.15 6.44
CA GLN A 160 -15.78 -3.61 7.55
C GLN A 160 -14.87 -3.25 8.72
N ALA A 161 -13.91 -4.10 9.09
CA ALA A 161 -12.99 -3.80 10.19
C ALA A 161 -12.21 -2.50 9.99
N HIS A 162 -11.63 -2.29 8.80
CA HIS A 162 -10.92 -1.04 8.46
C HIS A 162 -11.83 0.19 8.61
N PHE A 163 -13.03 0.13 8.02
CA PHE A 163 -13.96 1.25 8.06
C PHE A 163 -14.56 1.47 9.44
N THR A 164 -14.80 0.42 10.24
CA THR A 164 -15.29 0.54 11.61
C THR A 164 -14.29 1.31 12.45
N THR A 165 -12.99 0.98 12.39
CA THR A 165 -11.95 1.73 13.11
C THR A 165 -11.97 3.22 12.74
N LEU A 166 -11.98 3.53 11.43
CA LEU A 166 -11.97 4.91 10.95
C LEU A 166 -13.22 5.69 11.36
N ILE A 167 -14.41 5.10 11.17
CA ILE A 167 -15.69 5.78 11.45
C ILE A 167 -15.88 5.96 12.96
N GLN A 168 -15.41 5.02 13.79
CA GLN A 168 -15.43 5.16 15.25
C GLN A 168 -14.57 6.34 15.73
N GLN A 169 -13.42 6.58 15.09
CA GLN A 169 -12.57 7.74 15.37
C GLN A 169 -13.30 9.05 15.05
N ILE A 170 -13.97 9.11 13.90
CA ILE A 170 -14.75 10.29 13.49
C ILE A 170 -15.94 10.52 14.44
N LYS A 171 -16.66 9.45 14.80
CA LYS A 171 -17.81 9.54 15.71
C LYS A 171 -17.42 9.98 17.12
N SER A 172 -16.23 9.56 17.59
CA SER A 172 -15.72 9.90 18.92
C SER A 172 -15.07 11.28 18.97
N ALA A 173 -14.81 11.90 17.82
CA ALA A 173 -14.26 13.24 17.75
C ALA A 173 -15.30 14.30 18.17
N LYS A 174 -14.80 15.46 18.63
CA LYS A 174 -15.63 16.63 19.00
C LYS A 174 -16.15 17.36 17.76
N LEU A 175 -16.88 16.64 16.92
CA LEU A 175 -17.50 17.11 15.68
C LEU A 175 -19.02 17.14 15.82
N THR A 176 -19.67 18.08 15.15
CA THR A 176 -21.12 18.07 14.99
C THR A 176 -21.56 16.89 14.13
N PHE A 177 -22.84 16.52 14.21
CA PHE A 177 -23.38 15.45 13.37
C PHE A 177 -23.19 15.70 11.87
N HIS A 178 -23.31 16.96 11.43
CA HIS A 178 -23.13 17.33 10.03
C HIS A 178 -21.67 17.14 9.57
N GLU A 179 -20.70 17.57 10.38
CA GLU A 179 -19.27 17.41 10.10
C GLU A 179 -18.87 15.94 10.07
N GLN A 180 -19.40 15.13 10.99
CA GLN A 180 -19.22 13.68 10.94
C GLN A 180 -19.75 13.09 9.63
N GLU A 181 -20.95 13.50 9.18
CA GLU A 181 -21.54 13.04 7.93
C GLU A 181 -20.79 13.48 6.66
N LEU A 182 -20.06 14.61 6.72
CA LEU A 182 -19.18 15.07 5.65
C LEU A 182 -17.87 14.29 5.65
N LEU A 183 -17.24 14.14 6.80
CA LEU A 183 -15.90 13.53 6.93
C LEU A 183 -15.89 12.03 6.63
N VAL A 184 -17.00 11.31 6.90
CA VAL A 184 -17.14 9.88 6.59
C VAL A 184 -17.37 9.59 5.11
N GLN A 185 -17.46 10.60 4.25
CA GLN A 185 -17.61 10.38 2.82
C GLN A 185 -16.37 9.69 2.27
N GLN A 186 -16.60 8.61 1.53
CA GLN A 186 -15.55 7.72 1.05
C GLN A 186 -15.63 7.55 -0.46
N VAL A 187 -14.47 7.56 -1.10
CA VAL A 187 -14.24 7.11 -2.46
C VAL A 187 -13.55 5.76 -2.33
N VAL A 188 -14.23 4.73 -2.81
CA VAL A 188 -13.75 3.33 -2.78
C VAL A 188 -13.63 2.80 -4.20
N ASP A 189 -12.91 1.69 -4.37
CA ASP A 189 -12.82 1.02 -5.66
C ASP A 189 -14.16 0.39 -6.07
N PHE A 190 -14.18 -0.16 -7.28
CA PHE A 190 -15.33 -0.90 -7.80
C PHE A 190 -15.60 -2.24 -7.08
N SER A 191 -14.80 -2.62 -6.07
CA SER A 191 -14.98 -3.85 -5.30
C SER A 191 -16.34 -3.86 -4.58
N SER A 192 -17.19 -4.83 -4.92
CA SER A 192 -18.47 -5.02 -4.22
C SER A 192 -18.26 -5.33 -2.73
N ALA A 193 -17.20 -6.07 -2.39
CA ALA A 193 -16.90 -6.40 -0.99
C ALA A 193 -16.51 -5.16 -0.20
N GLN A 194 -15.73 -4.26 -0.78
CA GLN A 194 -15.32 -3.00 -0.15
C GLN A 194 -16.53 -2.08 0.09
N LYS A 195 -17.40 -1.92 -0.91
CA LYS A 195 -18.64 -1.13 -0.79
C LYS A 195 -19.53 -1.67 0.34
N LYS A 196 -19.77 -2.99 0.35
CA LYS A 196 -20.56 -3.65 1.39
C LYS A 196 -19.92 -3.54 2.77
N GLY A 197 -18.60 -3.69 2.86
CA GLY A 197 -17.85 -3.53 4.10
C GLY A 197 -17.97 -2.12 4.68
N PHE A 198 -17.84 -1.09 3.84
CA PHE A 198 -18.08 0.31 4.25
C PHE A 198 -19.51 0.53 4.74
N MET A 199 -20.50 0.06 3.98
CA MET A 199 -21.91 0.22 4.36
C MET A 199 -22.20 -0.44 5.70
N ALA A 200 -21.72 -1.67 5.91
CA ALA A 200 -21.86 -2.39 7.17
C ALA A 200 -21.23 -1.63 8.34
N ALA A 201 -20.01 -1.11 8.17
CA ALA A 201 -19.32 -0.32 9.19
C ALA A 201 -20.08 0.98 9.53
N TYR A 202 -20.54 1.72 8.51
CA TYR A 202 -21.31 2.95 8.72
C TYR A 202 -22.61 2.69 9.49
N MET A 203 -23.36 1.67 9.08
CA MET A 203 -24.64 1.30 9.70
C MET A 203 -24.45 0.88 11.16
N ASP A 204 -23.43 0.08 11.44
CA ASP A 204 -23.09 -0.39 12.79
C ASP A 204 -22.67 0.79 13.68
N VAL A 205 -21.70 1.60 13.24
CA VAL A 205 -21.15 2.68 14.06
C VAL A 205 -22.16 3.79 14.31
N PHE A 206 -22.98 4.19 13.33
CA PHE A 206 -24.01 5.23 13.52
C PHE A 206 -25.37 4.69 13.99
N ASN A 207 -25.48 3.37 14.23
CA ASN A 207 -26.74 2.69 14.56
C ASN A 207 -27.87 3.07 13.59
N LYS A 208 -27.62 2.92 12.28
CA LYS A 208 -28.56 3.22 11.20
C LYS A 208 -28.97 1.95 10.48
N LEU A 209 -30.27 1.80 10.22
CA LEU A 209 -30.84 0.64 9.54
C LEU A 209 -31.01 0.85 8.03
N ASP A 210 -30.89 2.08 7.53
CA ASP A 210 -31.08 2.39 6.10
C ASP A 210 -29.79 2.24 5.28
N PRO A 211 -29.69 1.23 4.39
CA PRO A 211 -28.54 1.03 3.53
C PRO A 211 -28.40 2.15 2.48
N SER A 212 -29.49 2.80 2.09
CA SER A 212 -29.48 3.88 1.09
C SER A 212 -28.73 5.09 1.63
N LYS A 213 -28.95 5.41 2.91
CA LYS A 213 -28.18 6.44 3.60
C LYS A 213 -26.69 6.11 3.65
N ALA A 214 -26.32 4.87 3.97
CA ALA A 214 -24.91 4.45 3.97
C ALA A 214 -24.29 4.56 2.57
N LEU A 215 -25.02 4.11 1.54
CA LEU A 215 -24.60 4.19 0.15
C LEU A 215 -24.41 5.64 -0.32
N SER A 216 -25.23 6.59 0.14
CA SER A 216 -25.11 8.01 -0.21
C SER A 216 -23.78 8.67 0.22
N LYS A 217 -23.08 8.04 1.17
CA LYS A 217 -21.75 8.47 1.64
C LYS A 217 -20.62 7.94 0.77
N LEU A 218 -20.88 6.97 -0.10
CA LEU A 218 -19.93 6.55 -1.12
C LEU A 218 -20.01 7.49 -2.32
N LYS A 219 -18.88 8.12 -2.64
CA LYS A 219 -18.72 9.00 -3.80
C LYS A 219 -18.01 8.26 -4.92
N GLY A 220 -18.37 8.59 -6.15
CA GLY A 220 -17.66 8.11 -7.34
C GLY A 220 -16.37 8.90 -7.58
N CYS A 221 -15.38 8.25 -8.18
CA CYS A 221 -14.18 8.91 -8.69
C CYS A 221 -14.30 9.14 -10.20
N HIS A 222 -14.04 10.37 -10.67
CA HIS A 222 -14.10 10.71 -12.09
C HIS A 222 -13.09 9.90 -12.93
N GLU A 223 -11.89 9.67 -12.40
CA GLU A 223 -10.88 8.88 -13.11
C GLU A 223 -11.27 7.40 -13.20
N HIS A 224 -11.89 6.85 -12.15
CA HIS A 224 -12.47 5.50 -12.19
C HIS A 224 -13.59 5.39 -13.25
N TYR A 225 -14.43 6.41 -13.37
CA TYR A 225 -15.43 6.49 -14.45
C TYR A 225 -14.76 6.55 -15.84
N ARG A 226 -13.78 7.43 -16.05
CA ARG A 226 -13.04 7.53 -17.31
C ARG A 226 -12.36 6.22 -17.70
N GLN A 227 -11.73 5.54 -16.75
CA GLN A 227 -11.09 4.24 -16.97
C GLN A 227 -12.13 3.18 -17.37
N SER A 228 -13.29 3.15 -16.71
CA SER A 228 -14.39 2.24 -17.05
C SER A 228 -14.89 2.46 -18.47
N ILE A 229 -15.11 3.72 -18.87
CA ILE A 229 -15.51 4.07 -20.24
C ILE A 229 -14.42 3.68 -21.25
N THR A 230 -13.15 3.93 -20.92
CA THR A 230 -12.01 3.56 -21.78
C THR A 230 -11.92 2.05 -21.99
N GLN A 231 -12.14 1.26 -20.94
CA GLN A 231 -12.15 -0.20 -21.01
C GLN A 231 -13.33 -0.71 -21.85
N ILE A 232 -14.54 -0.19 -21.65
CA ILE A 232 -15.71 -0.55 -22.46
C ILE A 232 -15.45 -0.23 -23.94
N LYS A 233 -14.95 0.97 -24.25
CA LYS A 233 -14.61 1.37 -25.62
C LYS A 233 -13.59 0.42 -26.26
N LYS A 234 -12.58 0.00 -25.50
CA LYS A 234 -11.59 -0.99 -25.97
C LYS A 234 -12.23 -2.37 -26.19
N ASN A 235 -13.13 -2.81 -25.31
CA ASN A 235 -13.80 -4.11 -25.43
C ASN A 235 -14.80 -4.13 -26.61
N CYS A 236 -15.50 -3.03 -26.89
CA CYS A 236 -16.35 -2.90 -28.08
C CYS A 236 -15.56 -2.98 -29.40
N ASN A 237 -14.27 -2.64 -29.38
CA ASN A 237 -13.40 -2.84 -30.55
C ASN A 237 -12.92 -4.29 -30.70
N VAL A 238 -13.05 -5.13 -29.66
CA VAL A 238 -12.63 -6.54 -29.66
C VAL A 238 -13.80 -7.48 -29.93
N VAL A 239 -15.00 -7.14 -29.43
CA VAL A 239 -16.23 -7.87 -29.70
C VAL A 239 -16.92 -7.22 -30.90
N ASN A 240 -16.93 -7.91 -32.05
CA ASN A 240 -17.61 -7.42 -33.25
C ASN A 240 -19.13 -7.40 -33.01
N THR A 241 -19.71 -6.20 -32.91
CA THR A 241 -21.14 -5.99 -32.65
C THR A 241 -22.03 -6.31 -33.85
N SER A 242 -21.47 -6.65 -35.02
CA SER A 242 -22.24 -7.11 -36.19
C SER A 242 -22.96 -8.45 -35.99
N HIS A 243 -22.72 -9.16 -34.87
CA HIS A 243 -23.46 -10.36 -34.50
C HIS A 243 -24.59 -10.13 -33.47
N LEU A 244 -24.83 -8.89 -33.02
CA LEU A 244 -25.84 -8.57 -31.99
C LEU A 244 -27.12 -7.92 -32.53
N ASP A 245 -27.28 -7.77 -33.87
CA ASP A 245 -28.47 -7.18 -34.50
C ASP A 245 -29.77 -8.02 -34.35
N GLY A 246 -29.74 -9.14 -33.61
CA GLY A 246 -30.89 -10.01 -33.39
C GLY A 246 -31.64 -9.81 -32.06
N ALA A 247 -31.07 -9.14 -31.07
CA ALA A 247 -31.70 -9.03 -29.74
C ALA A 247 -32.35 -7.66 -29.54
N ARG A 248 -33.54 -7.48 -30.13
CA ARG A 248 -34.46 -6.42 -29.68
C ARG A 248 -34.94 -6.78 -28.29
N PHE A 249 -34.50 -6.02 -27.29
CA PHE A 249 -35.14 -5.99 -25.98
C PHE A 249 -36.51 -5.30 -26.15
N THR A 250 -37.58 -6.08 -26.07
CA THR A 250 -38.91 -5.62 -25.63
C THR A 250 -38.96 -5.58 -24.12
#